data_AF-A0A4U5ZQ12-F1
#
_entry.id   AF-A0A4U5ZQ12-F1
#
_cell.length_a   1.000
_cell.length_b   1.000
_cell.length_c   1.000
_cell.angle_alpha   90.00
_cell.angle_beta   90.00
_cell.angle_gamma   90.00
#
_symmetry.space_group_name_H-M   'P 1'
#
loop_
_entity.id
_entity.type
_entity.pdbx_description
1 polymer ?
#
loop_
_entity_poly.entity_id
_entity_poly.type
_entity_poly.pdbx_seq_one_letter_code
_entity_poly.pdbx_strand_id
1 'polypeptide(L)'
;MSEIEVEGVGTMRPVNDWQMMRIKHMANRGNRHIAFVAFGLGMTIRQFKSLTLEKQRAAWDAHNRLNSPQAVIVSEPAHPRPPRPYQRVPVDMMAEYGRRLLQVKRELPHGHFRQWIENKSGFTYSQAQRFMRAATAETSFQLRHQVVRHRK
;
A
#
# COMPACT_ATOMS: atom_id res chain seq x y z
N MET A 1 19.27 -9.87 -3.77
CA MET A 1 19.37 -8.48 -3.28
C MET A 1 19.98 -7.66 -4.41
N SER A 2 19.29 -6.61 -4.85
CA SER A 2 19.70 -5.83 -6.02
C SER A 2 20.67 -4.73 -5.58
N GLU A 3 21.94 -4.85 -5.96
CA GLU A 3 22.96 -3.82 -5.75
C GLU A 3 23.30 -3.20 -7.12
N ILE A 4 23.40 -1.87 -7.19
CA ILE A 4 23.79 -1.17 -8.42
C ILE A 4 25.07 -0.40 -8.14
N GLU A 5 26.15 -0.74 -8.83
CA GLU A 5 27.39 0.04 -8.75
C GLU A 5 27.21 1.39 -9.45
N VAL A 6 27.59 2.46 -8.76
CA VAL A 6 27.65 3.82 -9.29
C VAL A 6 29.13 4.21 -9.39
N GLU A 7 29.60 4.34 -10.62
CA GLU A 7 31.01 4.62 -10.92
C GLU A 7 31.50 5.90 -10.20
N GLY A 8 32.54 5.75 -9.38
CA GLY A 8 33.15 6.85 -8.63
C GLY A 8 32.31 7.44 -7.48
N VAL A 9 31.24 6.74 -7.04
CA VAL A 9 30.36 7.14 -5.92
C VAL A 9 30.14 6.00 -4.92
N GLY A 10 30.05 4.75 -5.38
CA GLY A 10 29.90 3.56 -4.54
C GLY A 10 28.71 2.68 -4.95
N THR A 11 28.43 1.65 -4.15
CA THR A 11 27.33 0.70 -4.43
C THR A 11 26.02 1.21 -3.84
N MET A 12 25.02 1.43 -4.69
CA MET A 12 23.68 1.81 -4.31
C MET A 12 22.90 0.61 -3.78
N ARG A 13 22.46 0.70 -2.53
CA ARG A 13 21.66 -0.30 -1.83
C ARG A 13 20.28 0.25 -1.45
N PRO A 14 19.27 -0.63 -1.31
CA PRO A 14 17.99 -0.22 -0.75
C PRO A 14 18.19 0.23 0.70
N VAL A 15 17.55 1.34 1.07
CA VAL A 15 17.56 1.82 2.46
C VAL A 15 16.82 0.86 3.36
N ASN A 16 17.39 0.56 4.53
CA ASN A 16 16.74 -0.30 5.51
C ASN A 16 15.60 0.43 6.26
N ASP A 17 14.77 -0.32 7.00
CA ASP A 17 13.61 0.24 7.70
C ASP A 17 13.98 1.33 8.72
N TRP A 18 15.13 1.19 9.39
CA TRP A 18 15.60 2.18 10.35
C TRP A 18 16.00 3.50 9.66
N GLN A 19 16.71 3.42 8.53
CA GLN A 19 17.04 4.59 7.70
C GLN A 19 15.76 5.23 7.14
N MET A 20 14.80 4.43 6.69
CA MET A 20 13.49 4.89 6.20
C MET A 20 12.72 5.68 7.28
N MET A 21 12.64 5.16 8.50
CA MET A 21 11.99 5.85 9.61
C MET A 21 12.71 7.16 9.93
N ARG A 22 14.04 7.14 9.97
CA ARG A 22 14.85 8.36 10.18
C ARG A 22 14.58 9.42 9.11
N ILE A 23 14.44 9.04 7.83
CA ILE A 23 14.10 9.96 6.74
C ILE A 23 12.68 10.54 6.91
N LYS A 24 11.69 9.72 7.29
CA LYS A 24 10.31 10.17 7.50
C LYS A 24 10.19 11.23 8.61
N HIS A 25 11.02 11.13 9.64
CA HIS A 25 11.06 12.07 10.77
C HIS A 25 11.95 13.31 10.54
N MET A 26 12.61 13.46 9.39
CA MET A 26 13.39 14.67 9.10
C MET A 26 12.49 15.89 8.87
N ALA A 27 12.74 16.97 9.64
CA ALA A 27 12.01 18.23 9.53
C ALA A 27 12.28 19.00 8.22
N ASN A 28 13.51 18.92 7.69
CA ASN A 28 13.90 19.64 6.47
C ASN A 28 13.51 18.83 5.22
N ARG A 29 12.50 19.32 4.48
CA ARG A 29 11.97 18.65 3.27
C ARG A 29 12.98 18.52 2.14
N GLY A 30 13.88 19.50 1.96
CA GLY A 30 14.92 19.44 0.92
C GLY A 30 15.97 18.35 1.23
N ASN A 31 16.38 18.26 2.48
CA ASN A 31 17.30 17.20 2.92
C ASN A 31 16.64 15.82 2.90
N ARG A 32 15.33 15.74 3.20
CA ARG A 32 14.56 14.50 3.19
C ARG A 32 14.57 13.83 1.80
N HIS A 33 14.44 14.61 0.74
CA HIS A 33 14.48 14.09 -0.64
C HIS A 33 15.86 13.47 -0.97
N ILE A 34 16.94 14.13 -0.54
CA ILE A 34 18.32 13.70 -0.80
C ILE A 34 18.71 12.49 0.07
N ALA A 35 18.14 12.37 1.25
CA ALA A 35 18.53 11.37 2.24
C ALA A 35 18.32 9.92 1.75
N PHE A 36 17.33 9.66 0.89
CA PHE A 36 17.10 8.34 0.30
C PHE A 36 18.30 7.84 -0.52
N VAL A 37 18.87 8.73 -1.33
CA VAL A 37 19.99 8.40 -2.21
C VAL A 37 21.31 8.39 -1.42
N ALA A 38 21.51 9.38 -0.55
CA ALA A 38 22.71 9.47 0.27
C ALA A 38 22.88 8.24 1.19
N PHE A 39 21.82 7.83 1.89
CA PHE A 39 21.87 6.66 2.78
C PHE A 39 21.96 5.34 2.02
N GLY A 40 21.36 5.24 0.83
CA GLY A 40 21.50 4.07 -0.03
C GLY A 40 22.94 3.86 -0.52
N LEU A 41 23.71 4.95 -0.68
CA LEU A 41 25.14 4.91 -0.99
C LEU A 41 26.04 4.83 0.26
N GLY A 42 25.47 4.71 1.46
CA GLY A 42 26.23 4.65 2.71
C GLY A 42 26.91 5.96 3.12
N MET A 43 26.49 7.11 2.57
CA MET A 43 27.09 8.42 2.86
C MET A 43 26.11 9.40 3.53
N THR A 44 26.65 10.50 4.06
CA THR A 44 25.85 11.56 4.68
C THR A 44 25.28 12.53 3.64
N ILE A 45 24.21 13.25 4.00
CA ILE A 45 23.62 14.30 3.15
C ILE A 45 24.64 15.40 2.81
N ARG A 46 25.54 15.72 3.74
CA ARG A 46 26.60 16.72 3.52
C ARG A 46 27.59 16.25 2.45
N GLN A 47 28.02 14.98 2.52
CA GLN A 47 28.89 14.38 1.50
C GLN A 47 28.21 14.28 0.14
N PHE A 48 26.91 13.93 0.12
CA PHE A 48 26.15 13.91 -1.13
C PHE A 48 26.08 15.28 -1.79
N LYS A 49 25.89 16.36 -1.02
CA LYS A 49 25.87 17.73 -1.55
C LYS A 49 27.23 18.20 -2.09
N SER A 50 28.33 17.65 -1.59
CA SER A 50 29.67 17.93 -2.12
C SER A 50 30.01 17.17 -3.41
N LEU A 51 29.17 16.22 -3.84
CA LEU A 51 29.34 15.54 -5.12
C LEU A 51 29.08 16.52 -6.28
N THR A 52 29.77 16.30 -7.40
CA THR A 52 29.47 17.01 -8.64
C THR A 52 28.05 16.69 -9.09
N LEU A 53 27.42 17.62 -9.82
CA LEU A 53 26.04 17.45 -10.28
C LEU A 53 25.86 16.18 -11.14
N GLU A 54 26.89 15.83 -11.90
CA GLU A 54 26.94 14.61 -12.71
C GLU A 54 26.86 13.34 -11.84
N LYS A 55 27.66 13.27 -10.77
CA LYS A 55 27.64 12.16 -9.80
C LYS A 55 26.32 12.09 -9.03
N GLN A 56 25.74 13.24 -8.67
CA GLN A 56 24.41 13.28 -8.04
C GLN A 56 23.33 12.73 -8.98
N ARG A 57 23.38 13.07 -10.28
CA ARG A 57 22.46 12.54 -11.30
C ARG A 57 22.62 11.03 -11.48
N ALA A 58 23.85 10.53 -11.58
CA ALA A 58 24.12 9.10 -11.69
C ALA A 58 23.59 8.31 -10.48
N ALA A 59 23.76 8.86 -9.27
CA ALA A 59 23.21 8.28 -8.05
C ALA A 59 21.66 8.25 -8.05
N TRP A 60 21.02 9.31 -8.54
CA TRP A 60 19.56 9.34 -8.70
C TRP A 60 19.05 8.34 -9.73
N ASP A 61 19.75 8.20 -10.86
CA ASP A 61 19.38 7.22 -11.88
C ASP A 61 19.51 5.79 -11.34
N ALA A 62 20.58 5.48 -10.61
CA ALA A 62 20.74 4.19 -9.93
C ALA A 62 19.63 3.95 -8.89
N HIS A 63 19.29 4.94 -8.06
CA HIS A 63 18.17 4.83 -7.11
C HIS A 63 16.84 4.60 -7.82
N ASN A 64 16.57 5.31 -8.92
CA ASN A 64 15.36 5.15 -9.71
C ASN A 64 15.31 3.77 -10.35
N ARG A 65 16.41 3.26 -10.93
CA ARG A 65 16.47 1.89 -11.47
C ARG A 65 16.22 0.83 -10.42
N LEU A 66 16.80 1.01 -9.22
CA LEU A 66 16.60 0.12 -8.08
C LEU A 66 15.14 0.09 -7.59
N ASN A 67 14.43 1.23 -7.69
CA ASN A 67 13.04 1.39 -7.26
C ASN A 67 12.04 1.44 -8.44
N SER A 68 12.50 1.18 -9.68
CA SER A 68 11.67 1.31 -10.87
C SER A 68 10.68 0.15 -10.93
N PRO A 69 9.44 0.37 -11.39
CA PRO A 69 8.37 -0.64 -11.38
C PRO A 69 8.62 -1.89 -12.21
N GLN A 70 9.74 -2.01 -12.94
CA GLN A 70 10.05 -3.24 -13.67
C GLN A 70 10.31 -4.43 -12.73
N ALA A 71 10.62 -4.18 -11.46
CA ALA A 71 10.61 -5.18 -10.38
C ALA A 71 9.31 -5.21 -9.56
N VAL A 72 8.41 -4.24 -9.75
CA VAL A 72 7.09 -4.20 -9.10
C VAL A 72 6.08 -4.84 -10.05
N ILE A 73 6.14 -6.16 -10.14
CA ILE A 73 4.98 -6.95 -10.52
C ILE A 73 3.87 -6.56 -9.54
N VAL A 74 2.88 -5.84 -10.07
CA VAL A 74 1.52 -5.58 -9.56
C VAL A 74 1.24 -6.29 -8.23
N SER A 75 1.49 -5.61 -7.11
CA SER A 75 1.12 -6.13 -5.80
C SER A 75 -0.40 -6.06 -5.65
N GLU A 76 -1.03 -7.22 -5.81
CA GLU A 76 -2.41 -7.58 -5.45
C GLU A 76 -3.53 -6.89 -6.27
N PRO A 77 -4.61 -7.62 -6.61
CA PRO A 77 -5.73 -7.07 -7.37
C PRO A 77 -6.35 -5.92 -6.57
N ALA A 78 -6.14 -4.69 -7.08
CA ALA A 78 -6.62 -3.41 -6.56
C ALA A 78 -7.72 -3.60 -5.52
N HIS A 79 -7.34 -3.73 -4.25
CA HIS A 79 -8.28 -3.56 -3.17
C HIS A 79 -8.66 -2.08 -3.24
N PRO A 80 -9.94 -1.75 -3.52
CA PRO A 80 -10.30 -0.35 -3.64
C PRO A 80 -9.95 0.29 -2.30
N ARG A 81 -9.18 1.38 -2.37
CA ARG A 81 -8.61 2.02 -1.19
C ARG A 81 -9.72 2.21 -0.17
N PRO A 82 -9.56 1.72 1.08
CA PRO A 82 -10.61 1.83 2.08
C PRO A 82 -11.02 3.30 2.22
N PRO A 83 -12.32 3.59 2.35
CA PRO A 83 -12.81 4.95 2.45
C PRO A 83 -12.26 5.59 3.72
N ARG A 84 -11.97 6.88 3.65
CA ARG A 84 -11.51 7.63 4.83
C ARG A 84 -12.58 7.57 5.92
N PRO A 85 -12.23 7.68 7.22
CA PRO A 85 -13.19 7.57 8.33
C PRO A 85 -14.45 8.44 8.20
N TYR A 86 -14.33 9.63 7.60
CA TYR A 86 -15.43 10.59 7.41
C TYR A 86 -16.02 10.58 5.99
N GLN A 87 -15.55 9.69 5.12
CA GLN A 87 -16.05 9.61 3.75
C GLN A 87 -17.37 8.86 3.73
N ARG A 88 -18.41 9.51 3.22
CA ARG A 88 -19.69 8.85 2.96
C ARG A 88 -19.52 7.85 1.83
N VAL A 89 -19.78 6.58 2.12
CA VAL A 89 -19.73 5.49 1.14
C VAL A 89 -21.15 5.25 0.62
N PRO A 90 -21.38 5.23 -0.70
CA PRO A 90 -22.67 4.82 -1.28
C PRO A 90 -23.05 3.40 -0.84
N VAL A 91 -24.35 3.10 -0.77
CA VAL A 91 -24.86 1.81 -0.29
C VAL A 91 -24.36 0.65 -1.17
N ASP A 92 -24.34 0.84 -2.49
CA ASP A 92 -23.89 -0.18 -3.45
C ASP A 92 -22.41 -0.54 -3.25
N MET A 93 -21.56 0.47 -3.02
CA MET A 93 -20.15 0.30 -2.69
C MET A 93 -19.97 -0.42 -1.34
N MET A 94 -20.78 -0.08 -0.33
CA MET A 94 -20.72 -0.80 0.96
C MET A 94 -21.02 -2.29 0.78
N ALA A 95 -21.97 -2.63 -0.07
CA ALA A 95 -22.37 -4.01 -0.30
C ALA A 95 -21.33 -4.77 -1.16
N GLU A 96 -20.65 -4.11 -2.08
CA GLU A 96 -19.49 -4.68 -2.79
C GLU A 96 -18.35 -5.03 -1.82
N TYR A 97 -17.94 -4.09 -0.96
CA TYR A 97 -16.95 -4.37 0.09
C TYR A 97 -17.39 -5.50 1.01
N GLY A 98 -18.67 -5.52 1.38
CA GLY A 98 -19.23 -6.56 2.24
C GLY A 98 -19.19 -7.96 1.61
N ARG A 99 -19.49 -8.09 0.32
CA ARG A 99 -19.41 -9.36 -0.42
C ARG A 99 -17.98 -9.91 -0.45
N ARG A 100 -17.00 -9.05 -0.72
CA ARG A 100 -15.58 -9.43 -0.71
C ARG A 100 -15.10 -9.85 0.68
N LEU A 101 -15.49 -9.13 1.72
CA LEU A 101 -15.19 -9.48 3.10
C LEU A 101 -15.80 -10.83 3.51
N LEU A 102 -17.02 -11.12 3.06
CA LEU A 102 -17.66 -12.42 3.28
C LEU A 102 -16.93 -13.55 2.55
N GLN A 103 -16.44 -13.31 1.33
CA GLN A 103 -15.64 -14.29 0.59
C GLN A 103 -14.33 -14.62 1.34
N VAL A 104 -13.55 -13.60 1.70
CA VAL A 104 -12.29 -13.79 2.45
C VAL A 104 -12.54 -14.48 3.79
N LYS A 105 -13.65 -14.14 4.48
CA LYS A 105 -14.03 -14.81 5.73
C LYS A 105 -14.27 -16.32 5.57
N ARG A 106 -14.73 -16.77 4.39
CA ARG A 106 -14.96 -18.20 4.10
C ARG A 106 -13.66 -18.94 3.81
N GLU A 107 -12.69 -18.25 3.22
CA GLU A 107 -11.37 -18.80 2.86
C GLU A 107 -10.42 -18.85 4.06
N LEU A 108 -10.63 -18.01 5.08
CA LEU A 108 -9.77 -17.96 6.26
C LEU A 108 -10.17 -18.99 7.33
N PRO A 109 -9.18 -19.58 8.02
CA PRO A 109 -9.44 -20.37 9.22
C PRO A 109 -10.19 -19.57 10.28
N HIS A 110 -10.98 -20.28 11.09
CA HIS A 110 -11.74 -19.66 12.17
C HIS A 110 -10.83 -18.83 13.09
N GLY A 111 -11.34 -17.70 13.60
CA GLY A 111 -10.58 -16.77 14.46
C GLY A 111 -9.59 -15.84 13.74
N HIS A 112 -9.18 -16.13 12.51
CA HIS A 112 -8.14 -15.33 11.80
C HIS A 112 -8.69 -14.10 11.07
N PHE A 113 -10.01 -14.05 10.86
CA PHE A 113 -10.64 -12.99 10.10
C PHE A 113 -10.42 -11.59 10.69
N ARG A 114 -10.46 -11.46 12.02
CA ARG A 114 -10.25 -10.17 12.69
C ARG A 114 -8.83 -9.64 12.50
N GLN A 115 -7.83 -10.49 12.71
CA GLN A 115 -6.43 -10.14 12.50
C GLN A 115 -6.16 -9.80 11.04
N TRP A 116 -6.79 -10.53 10.10
CA TRP A 116 -6.70 -10.23 8.68
C TRP A 116 -7.27 -8.84 8.34
N ILE A 117 -8.40 -8.46 8.94
CA ILE A 117 -8.99 -7.12 8.74
C ILE A 117 -8.01 -6.03 9.20
N GLU A 118 -7.53 -6.13 10.44
CA GLU A 118 -6.71 -5.10 11.07
C GLU A 118 -5.34 -4.94 10.36
N ASN A 119 -4.77 -6.04 9.85
CA ASN A 119 -3.42 -6.04 9.26
C ASN A 119 -3.40 -5.89 7.74
N LYS A 120 -4.38 -6.44 7.00
CA LYS A 120 -4.32 -6.55 5.54
C LYS A 120 -5.38 -5.73 4.80
N SER A 121 -6.56 -5.56 5.39
CA SER A 121 -7.69 -4.97 4.66
C SER A 121 -7.68 -3.43 4.63
N GLY A 122 -7.00 -2.80 5.60
CA GLY A 122 -7.01 -1.35 5.79
C GLY A 122 -8.35 -0.79 6.30
N PHE A 123 -9.33 -1.63 6.61
CA PHE A 123 -10.57 -1.25 7.29
C PHE A 123 -10.46 -1.45 8.80
N THR A 124 -11.21 -0.65 9.56
CA THR A 124 -11.49 -1.03 10.95
C THR A 124 -12.47 -2.20 11.00
N TYR A 125 -12.43 -2.98 12.08
CA TYR A 125 -13.37 -4.09 12.29
C TYR A 125 -14.84 -3.64 12.23
N SER A 126 -15.15 -2.45 12.78
CA SER A 126 -16.49 -1.87 12.74
C SER A 126 -16.94 -1.49 11.32
N GLN A 127 -16.04 -0.95 10.49
CA GLN A 127 -16.31 -0.69 9.07
C GLN A 127 -16.61 -1.99 8.32
N ALA A 128 -15.78 -3.01 8.53
CA ALA A 128 -15.96 -4.32 7.90
C ALA A 128 -17.32 -4.94 8.27
N GLN A 129 -17.70 -4.94 9.54
CA GLN A 129 -19.01 -5.42 9.98
C GLN A 129 -20.16 -4.65 9.34
N ARG A 130 -20.06 -3.32 9.25
CA ARG A 130 -21.10 -2.48 8.61
C ARG A 130 -21.28 -2.85 7.14
N PHE A 131 -20.19 -3.04 6.40
CA PHE A 131 -20.22 -3.42 4.99
C PHE A 131 -20.77 -4.84 4.78
N MET A 132 -20.34 -5.81 5.58
CA MET A 132 -20.88 -7.17 5.53
C MET A 132 -22.39 -7.21 5.77
N ARG A 133 -22.91 -6.40 6.71
CA ARG A 133 -24.36 -6.30 6.94
C ARG A 133 -25.10 -5.73 5.73
N ALA A 134 -24.54 -4.71 5.07
CA ALA A 134 -25.11 -4.15 3.84
C ALA A 134 -25.19 -5.21 2.72
N ALA A 135 -24.13 -6.01 2.55
CA ALA A 135 -24.11 -7.11 1.57
C ALA A 135 -25.15 -8.20 1.87
N THR A 136 -25.29 -8.60 3.13
CA THR A 136 -26.31 -9.59 3.53
C THR A 136 -27.73 -9.06 3.33
N ALA A 137 -27.96 -7.77 3.60
CA ALA A 137 -29.25 -7.13 3.37
C ALA A 137 -29.60 -7.04 1.88
N GLU A 138 -28.64 -6.65 1.03
CA GLU A 138 -28.81 -6.61 -0.43
C GLU A 138 -29.11 -8.01 -0.99
N THR A 139 -28.35 -9.02 -0.58
CA THR A 139 -28.55 -10.41 -1.00
C THR A 139 -29.94 -10.91 -0.62
N SER A 140 -30.39 -10.60 0.61
CA SER A 140 -31.72 -10.97 1.09
C SER A 140 -32.84 -10.26 0.32
N PHE A 141 -32.61 -9.01 -0.10
CA PHE A 141 -33.55 -8.24 -0.91
C PHE A 141 -33.66 -8.81 -2.34
N GLN A 142 -32.53 -9.14 -2.97
CA GLN A 142 -32.48 -9.72 -4.31
C GLN A 142 -33.19 -11.09 -4.37
N LEU A 143 -32.95 -11.97 -3.39
CA LEU A 143 -33.59 -13.28 -3.32
C LEU A 143 -35.12 -13.17 -3.15
N ARG A 144 -35.61 -12.25 -2.30
CA ARG A 144 -37.05 -12.00 -2.14
C ARG A 144 -37.70 -11.50 -3.42
N HIS A 145 -37.00 -10.65 -4.18
CA HIS A 145 -37.53 -10.08 -5.42
C HIS A 145 -37.51 -11.07 -6.60
N GLN A 146 -36.60 -12.05 -6.59
CA GLN A 146 -36.50 -13.11 -7.60
C GLN A 146 -37.61 -14.16 -7.46
N VAL A 147 -37.99 -14.52 -6.22
CA VAL A 147 -39.07 -15.50 -5.94
C VAL A 147 -40.44 -14.98 -6.38
N VAL A 148 -40.67 -13.67 -6.36
CA VAL A 148 -41.93 -13.05 -6.82
C VAL A 148 -42.07 -13.12 -8.36
N ARG A 149 -40.97 -13.16 -9.11
CA ARG A 149 -40.97 -13.16 -10.58
C ARG A 149 -41.18 -14.55 -11.23
N HIS A 150 -41.07 -15.64 -10.47
CA HIS A 150 -41.26 -17.01 -10.95
C HIS A 150 -42.64 -17.62 -10.62
N ARG A 151 -43.58 -16.81 -10.08
CA ARG A 151 -44.98 -17.21 -9.82
C ARG A 151 -45.97 -16.56 -10.80
N LYS A 152 -45.63 -16.48 -12.09
CA LYS A 152 -46.57 -16.14 -13.17
C LYS A 152 -46.46 -17.16 -14.28
#